data_AF-A0A4Z0A9M9-F1
#
_entry.id   AF-A0A4Z0A9M9-F1
#
_cell.length_a   1.000
_cell.length_b   1.000
_cell.length_c   1.000
_cell.angle_alpha   90.00
_cell.angle_beta   90.00
_cell.angle_gamma   90.00
#
_symmetry.space_group_name_H-M   'P 1'
#
loop_
_entity.id
_entity.type
_entity.pdbx_description
1 polymer ?
#
loop_
_entity_poly.entity_id
_entity_poly.type
_entity_poly.pdbx_seq_one_letter_code
_entity_poly.pdbx_strand_id
1 'polypeptide(L)'
;MGLELRAYGLRKEIHAGPLLPTFPVSYRLVDALPSPPSDLVGREESSSIEARAGTCFPAVGYQMPSSPPANNNQWWCDPRNEYAFVGFSYEVTACQSLSQLQKEFKDMRTNFNSRFVRLYGFCDRKGFYDDIVTAAWDNTLGVHALIWFGFDGTDEWIGRRDTLFATLHSNSKAKFVTRGVQFGSEPLYDNVLSPNDLAAQVIAAKANLSSLNIPVTVSELAYGYQERGGAQNVLDALDFINIHMLPFFSQDASTGDQAWPLVENDLNWFIQHGKGKKMWFDEACTVFPGYADKS
;
A
#
# COMPACT_ATOMS: atom_id res chain seq x y z
N MET A 1 -7.98 -26.36 10.16
CA MET A 1 -6.60 -25.83 10.31
C MET A 1 -6.73 -24.33 10.33
N GLY A 2 -6.63 -23.71 11.51
CA GLY A 2 -6.80 -22.26 11.67
C GLY A 2 -5.55 -21.52 11.20
N LEU A 3 -5.75 -20.47 10.40
CA LEU A 3 -4.74 -19.44 10.20
C LEU A 3 -4.57 -18.71 11.53
N GLU A 4 -3.44 -18.92 12.20
CA GLU A 4 -3.03 -18.10 13.34
C GLU A 4 -2.47 -16.79 12.78
N LEU A 5 -3.34 -15.77 12.65
CA LEU A 5 -2.91 -14.39 12.47
C LEU A 5 -2.17 -13.97 13.74
N ARG A 6 -0.86 -14.18 13.76
CA ARG A 6 0.00 -13.59 14.79
C ARG A 6 0.04 -12.10 14.54
N ALA A 7 -0.78 -11.36 15.28
CA ALA A 7 -0.49 -9.97 15.56
C ALA A 7 0.86 -9.93 16.27
N TYR A 8 1.93 -9.64 15.53
CA TYR A 8 3.21 -9.34 16.12
C TYR A 8 3.04 -8.03 16.88
N GLY A 9 2.92 -8.13 18.20
CA GLY A 9 2.98 -7.00 19.09
C GLY A 9 4.36 -6.35 18.97
N LEU A 10 4.46 -5.33 18.12
CA LEU A 10 5.53 -4.35 18.15
C LEU A 10 5.45 -3.61 19.50
N ARG A 11 6.18 -4.10 20.51
CA ARG A 11 6.59 -3.23 21.62
C ARG A 11 7.72 -2.33 21.11
N LYS A 12 7.35 -1.23 20.42
CA LYS A 12 8.20 -0.04 20.42
C LYS A 12 7.98 0.57 21.82
N GLU A 13 9.03 0.72 22.62
CA GLU A 13 8.97 1.63 23.75
C GLU A 13 8.75 3.02 23.16
N ILE A 14 7.49 3.43 23.07
CA ILE A 14 7.12 4.79 22.72
C ILE A 14 7.55 5.62 23.92
N HIS A 15 8.76 6.19 23.86
CA HIS A 15 9.06 7.33 24.68
C HIS A 15 8.02 8.40 24.37
N ALA A 16 7.24 8.77 25.38
CA ALA A 16 6.25 9.84 25.29
C ALA A 16 6.97 11.10 24.79
N GLY A 17 6.81 11.39 23.50
CA GLY A 17 7.16 12.68 22.93
C GLY A 17 6.34 13.77 23.62
N PRO A 18 6.80 15.04 23.55
CA PRO A 18 6.12 16.15 24.21
C PRO A 18 4.67 16.24 23.74
N LEU A 19 3.77 16.51 24.70
CA LEU A 19 2.35 16.77 24.47
C LEU A 19 2.17 17.70 23.27
N LEU A 20 1.42 17.24 22.27
CA LEU A 20 1.04 18.03 21.11
C LEU A 20 0.38 19.33 21.57
N PRO A 21 0.70 20.49 20.97
CA PRO A 21 0.03 21.73 21.28
C PRO A 21 -1.46 21.62 20.93
N THR A 22 -2.32 21.81 21.93
CA THR A 22 -3.77 21.91 21.75
C THR A 22 -4.08 23.17 20.94
N PHE A 23 -4.43 23.00 19.66
CA PHE A 23 -4.98 24.09 18.86
C PHE A 23 -6.48 24.22 19.16
N PRO A 24 -7.00 25.44 19.40
CA PRO A 24 -8.44 25.65 19.51
C PRO A 24 -9.08 25.50 18.13
N VAL A 25 -9.71 24.36 17.88
CA VAL A 25 -10.56 24.16 16.69
C VAL A 25 -11.94 24.73 16.99
N SER A 26 -12.24 25.88 16.39
CA SER A 26 -13.58 26.46 16.37
C SER A 26 -14.36 25.81 15.21
N TYR A 27 -15.24 24.87 15.53
CA TYR A 27 -16.18 24.32 14.56
C TYR A 27 -17.31 25.33 14.31
N ARG A 28 -17.31 25.97 13.15
CA ARG A 28 -18.55 26.53 12.58
C ARG A 28 -19.25 25.39 11.83
N LEU A 29 -20.47 25.06 12.27
CA LEU A 29 -21.42 24.31 11.45
C LEU A 29 -21.57 25.05 10.11
N VAL A 30 -21.13 24.40 9.04
CA VAL A 30 -21.54 24.76 7.67
C VAL A 30 -22.85 24.04 7.41
N ASP A 31 -23.89 24.83 7.10
CA ASP A 31 -25.21 24.35 6.73
C ASP A 31 -25.14 23.33 5.60
N ALA A 32 -25.98 22.30 5.70
CA ALA A 32 -26.11 21.21 4.76
C ALA A 32 -26.33 21.74 3.33
N LEU A 33 -25.48 21.31 2.40
CA LEU A 33 -25.68 21.54 0.97
C LEU A 33 -26.97 20.83 0.51
N PRO A 34 -27.81 21.47 -0.31
CA PRO A 34 -29.02 20.86 -0.83
C PRO A 34 -28.68 19.66 -1.73
N SER A 35 -29.48 18.60 -1.60
CA SER A 35 -29.40 17.39 -2.41
C SER A 35 -29.51 17.72 -3.91
N PRO A 36 -28.75 17.03 -4.78
CA PRO A 36 -28.88 17.20 -6.21
C PRO A 36 -30.27 16.71 -6.68
N PRO A 37 -30.83 17.31 -7.75
CA PRO A 37 -32.12 16.91 -8.29
C PRO A 37 -32.09 15.48 -8.87
N SER A 38 -33.15 14.73 -8.56
CA SER A 38 -33.30 13.28 -8.71
C SER A 38 -33.54 12.76 -10.14
N ASP A 39 -33.37 13.57 -11.18
CA ASP A 39 -33.88 13.24 -12.52
C ASP A 39 -32.77 13.17 -13.57
N LEU A 40 -31.88 12.17 -13.47
CA LEU A 40 -31.14 11.58 -14.62
C LEU A 40 -30.66 10.16 -14.27
N VAL A 41 -31.59 9.23 -14.01
CA VAL A 41 -31.28 7.79 -13.94
C VAL A 41 -31.14 7.25 -15.37
N GLY A 42 -29.93 7.38 -15.93
CA GLY A 42 -29.50 6.66 -17.12
C GLY A 42 -29.24 5.19 -16.77
N ARG A 43 -30.14 4.31 -17.21
CA ARG A 43 -30.21 2.89 -16.86
C ARG A 43 -29.31 2.02 -17.76
N GLU A 44 -28.02 2.37 -17.92
CA GLU A 44 -27.08 1.61 -18.75
C GLU A 44 -25.73 1.21 -18.09
N GLU A 45 -25.41 1.62 -16.86
CA GLU A 45 -24.09 1.28 -16.27
C GLU A 45 -24.01 -0.10 -15.60
N SER A 46 -25.14 -0.67 -15.15
CA SER A 46 -25.15 -1.91 -14.35
C SER A 46 -24.66 -3.16 -15.11
N SER A 47 -24.87 -3.23 -16.42
CA SER A 47 -24.44 -4.38 -17.25
C SER A 47 -22.93 -4.36 -17.55
N SER A 48 -22.25 -3.23 -17.39
CA SER A 48 -20.84 -3.06 -17.77
C SER A 48 -19.85 -3.42 -16.65
N ILE A 49 -20.29 -3.41 -15.39
CA ILE A 49 -19.45 -3.70 -14.23
C ILE A 49 -19.27 -5.22 -14.04
N GLU A 50 -20.31 -6.02 -14.25
CA GLU A 50 -20.21 -7.49 -14.18
C GLU A 50 -19.45 -8.08 -15.38
N ALA A 51 -19.54 -7.47 -16.57
CA ALA A 51 -18.84 -7.92 -17.77
C ALA A 51 -17.31 -7.67 -17.77
N ARG A 52 -16.78 -6.88 -16.82
CA ARG A 52 -15.34 -6.62 -16.66
C ARG A 52 -14.66 -7.54 -15.65
N ALA A 53 -15.41 -8.40 -14.95
CA ALA A 53 -14.83 -9.39 -14.06
C ALA A 53 -13.94 -10.35 -14.87
N GLY A 54 -12.62 -10.28 -14.65
CA GLY A 54 -11.65 -11.25 -15.19
C GLY A 54 -10.94 -10.88 -16.49
N THR A 55 -11.15 -9.69 -17.09
CA THR A 55 -10.49 -9.32 -18.36
C THR A 55 -9.16 -8.58 -18.20
N CYS A 56 -8.84 -8.10 -17.00
CA CYS A 56 -7.60 -7.39 -16.68
C CYS A 56 -6.96 -7.95 -15.41
N PHE A 57 -5.66 -7.81 -15.28
CA PHE A 57 -4.93 -8.26 -14.10
C PHE A 57 -4.94 -7.19 -12.98
N PRO A 58 -5.10 -7.54 -11.70
CA PRO A 58 -5.32 -8.89 -11.13
C PRO A 58 -6.79 -9.13 -10.73
N ALA A 59 -7.77 -8.77 -11.58
CA ALA A 59 -9.19 -8.94 -11.28
C ALA A 59 -9.50 -10.39 -10.83
N VAL A 60 -10.50 -10.54 -9.95
CA VAL A 60 -11.00 -11.87 -9.57
C VAL A 60 -11.46 -12.60 -10.83
N GLY A 61 -11.04 -13.85 -11.00
CA GLY A 61 -11.31 -14.65 -12.19
C GLY A 61 -10.31 -14.49 -13.35
N TYR A 62 -9.43 -13.48 -13.33
CA TYR A 62 -8.36 -13.35 -14.32
C TYR A 62 -7.51 -14.63 -14.36
N GLN A 63 -7.16 -15.06 -15.58
CA GLN A 63 -6.34 -16.24 -15.81
C GLN A 63 -4.97 -15.81 -16.32
N MET A 64 -3.92 -16.20 -15.61
CA MET A 64 -2.56 -15.90 -16.02
C MET A 64 -2.22 -16.68 -17.31
N PRO A 65 -1.68 -16.02 -18.34
CA PRO A 65 -1.20 -16.71 -19.53
C PRO A 65 0.00 -17.60 -19.19
N SER A 66 0.25 -18.62 -20.02
CA SER A 66 1.40 -19.51 -19.85
C SER A 66 2.74 -18.82 -20.10
N SER A 67 2.74 -17.73 -20.89
CA SER A 67 3.90 -16.89 -21.16
C SER A 67 3.56 -15.40 -21.00
N PRO A 68 4.50 -14.56 -20.54
CA PRO A 68 4.29 -13.13 -20.49
C PRO A 68 4.07 -12.53 -21.88
N PRO A 69 3.15 -11.55 -22.03
CA PRO A 69 3.01 -10.82 -23.28
C PRO A 69 4.24 -9.92 -23.52
N ALA A 70 4.35 -9.31 -24.70
CA ALA A 70 5.51 -8.48 -25.04
C ALA A 70 5.63 -7.23 -24.13
N ASN A 71 4.50 -6.62 -23.76
CA ASN A 71 4.41 -5.41 -22.96
C ASN A 71 3.22 -5.47 -21.98
N ASN A 72 3.17 -4.54 -21.04
CA ASN A 72 2.15 -4.45 -19.97
C ASN A 72 1.16 -3.28 -20.14
N ASN A 73 1.05 -2.68 -21.34
CA ASN A 73 0.25 -1.46 -21.55
C ASN A 73 -1.26 -1.64 -21.34
N GLN A 74 -1.77 -2.86 -21.50
CA GLN A 74 -3.18 -3.22 -21.29
C GLN A 74 -3.33 -4.36 -20.27
N TRP A 75 -2.31 -4.54 -19.45
CA TRP A 75 -2.25 -5.65 -18.51
C TRP A 75 -3.05 -5.35 -17.24
N TRP A 76 -2.78 -4.20 -16.64
CA TRP A 76 -3.37 -3.78 -15.37
C TRP A 76 -4.82 -3.33 -15.53
N CYS A 77 -5.63 -3.66 -14.55
CA CYS A 77 -6.94 -3.05 -14.40
C CYS A 77 -6.83 -1.54 -14.20
N ASP A 78 -7.88 -0.84 -14.63
CA ASP A 78 -8.01 0.59 -14.38
C ASP A 78 -7.97 0.85 -12.86
N PRO A 79 -7.06 1.73 -12.36
CA PRO A 79 -6.95 2.03 -10.93
C PRO A 79 -8.25 2.51 -10.28
N ARG A 80 -9.20 3.03 -11.06
CA ARG A 80 -10.52 3.46 -10.58
C ARG A 80 -11.40 2.28 -10.12
N ASN A 81 -11.14 1.07 -10.64
CA ASN A 81 -11.85 -0.16 -10.27
C ASN A 81 -11.13 -0.94 -9.13
N GLU A 82 -10.03 -0.40 -8.62
CA GLU A 82 -9.23 -0.99 -7.54
C GLU A 82 -9.66 -0.39 -6.19
N TYR A 83 -10.87 -0.66 -5.73
CA TYR A 83 -11.41 -0.16 -4.45
C TYR A 83 -11.84 -1.31 -3.51
N ALA A 84 -12.23 -0.95 -2.27
CA ALA A 84 -12.57 -1.87 -1.17
C ALA A 84 -11.37 -2.75 -0.73
N PHE A 85 -11.63 -3.92 -0.14
CA PHE A 85 -10.58 -4.86 0.21
C PHE A 85 -9.89 -5.36 -1.06
N VAL A 86 -8.56 -5.24 -1.08
CA VAL A 86 -7.76 -5.55 -2.27
C VAL A 86 -6.62 -6.52 -1.97
N GLY A 87 -6.23 -6.68 -0.72
CA GLY A 87 -5.11 -7.55 -0.37
C GLY A 87 -4.60 -7.42 1.05
N PHE A 88 -3.43 -8.02 1.26
CA PHE A 88 -2.78 -8.13 2.56
C PHE A 88 -1.38 -7.51 2.52
N SER A 89 -0.93 -7.03 3.68
CA SER A 89 0.50 -6.86 3.95
C SER A 89 1.09 -8.19 4.41
N TYR A 90 2.26 -8.54 3.88
CA TYR A 90 2.91 -9.83 4.07
C TYR A 90 4.36 -9.66 4.50
N GLU A 91 4.66 -10.14 5.71
CA GLU A 91 5.97 -10.07 6.36
C GLU A 91 6.95 -11.05 5.71
N VAL A 92 8.13 -10.58 5.29
CA VAL A 92 9.12 -11.40 4.56
C VAL A 92 10.44 -11.66 5.29
N THR A 93 10.64 -11.16 6.51
CA THR A 93 11.90 -11.32 7.26
C THR A 93 12.21 -12.77 7.61
N ALA A 94 11.19 -13.62 7.67
CA ALA A 94 11.38 -15.06 7.79
C ALA A 94 12.01 -15.74 6.55
N CYS A 95 12.24 -15.00 5.45
CA CYS A 95 12.89 -15.49 4.24
C CYS A 95 12.24 -16.76 3.69
N GLN A 96 10.91 -16.74 3.55
CA GLN A 96 10.11 -17.90 3.16
C GLN A 96 10.62 -18.56 1.88
N SER A 97 10.48 -19.88 1.79
CA SER A 97 10.78 -20.63 0.58
C SER A 97 9.74 -20.32 -0.50
N LEU A 98 10.08 -20.52 -1.77
CA LEU A 98 9.13 -20.42 -2.88
C LEU A 98 7.86 -21.27 -2.64
N SER A 99 8.02 -22.49 -2.13
CA SER A 99 6.88 -23.37 -1.83
C SER A 99 5.94 -22.81 -0.76
N GLN A 100 6.49 -22.13 0.26
CA GLN A 100 5.70 -21.47 1.29
C GLN A 100 4.99 -20.24 0.73
N LEU A 101 5.72 -19.40 -0.02
CA LEU A 101 5.16 -18.23 -0.71
C LEU A 101 4.00 -18.64 -1.64
N GLN A 102 4.19 -19.69 -2.45
CA GLN A 102 3.14 -20.20 -3.33
C GLN A 102 1.91 -20.68 -2.56
N LYS A 103 2.10 -21.37 -1.44
CA LYS A 103 0.99 -21.84 -0.59
C LYS A 103 0.20 -20.67 -0.01
N GLU A 104 0.87 -19.67 0.54
CA GLU A 104 0.22 -18.54 1.20
C GLU A 104 -0.39 -17.55 0.21
N PHE A 105 0.28 -17.29 -0.91
CA PHE A 105 -0.28 -16.45 -1.98
C PHE A 105 -1.50 -17.12 -2.63
N LYS A 106 -1.49 -18.46 -2.75
CA LYS A 106 -2.68 -19.21 -3.15
C LYS A 106 -3.82 -18.98 -2.16
N ASP A 107 -3.56 -19.09 -0.87
CA ASP A 107 -4.55 -18.91 0.18
C ASP A 107 -5.18 -17.50 0.14
N MET A 108 -4.34 -16.46 0.04
CA MET A 108 -4.79 -15.07 -0.16
C MET A 108 -5.71 -14.95 -1.38
N ARG A 109 -5.32 -15.56 -2.50
CA ARG A 109 -6.10 -15.50 -3.75
C ARG A 109 -7.43 -16.23 -3.61
N THR A 110 -7.42 -17.47 -3.11
CA THR A 110 -8.58 -18.36 -3.20
C THR A 110 -9.58 -18.18 -2.06
N ASN A 111 -9.10 -17.87 -0.85
CA ASN A 111 -9.97 -17.80 0.33
C ASN A 111 -10.43 -16.38 0.64
N PHE A 112 -9.68 -15.37 0.18
CA PHE A 112 -9.98 -13.96 0.45
C PHE A 112 -10.21 -13.12 -0.80
N ASN A 113 -10.18 -13.75 -1.98
CA ASN A 113 -10.27 -13.05 -3.28
C ASN A 113 -9.24 -11.92 -3.40
N SER A 114 -8.06 -12.10 -2.79
CA SER A 114 -7.02 -11.09 -2.84
C SER A 114 -6.62 -10.80 -4.29
N ARG A 115 -6.40 -9.52 -4.55
CA ARG A 115 -5.89 -8.99 -5.81
C ARG A 115 -4.42 -8.63 -5.70
N PHE A 116 -3.99 -8.21 -4.52
CA PHE A 116 -2.63 -7.74 -4.28
C PHE A 116 -2.02 -8.31 -2.99
N VAL A 117 -0.70 -8.33 -2.95
CA VAL A 117 0.08 -8.51 -1.73
C VAL A 117 1.08 -7.36 -1.63
N ARG A 118 1.11 -6.69 -0.47
CA ARG A 118 2.16 -5.71 -0.13
C ARG A 118 3.24 -6.42 0.65
N LEU A 119 4.48 -6.31 0.22
CA LEU A 119 5.60 -6.85 1.00
C LEU A 119 5.90 -5.92 2.18
N TYR A 120 6.24 -6.51 3.33
CA TYR A 120 6.68 -5.79 4.51
C TYR A 120 7.91 -6.48 5.11
N GLY A 121 8.93 -5.71 5.50
CA GLY A 121 10.23 -6.24 5.92
C GLY A 121 11.17 -6.54 4.75
N PHE A 122 12.21 -7.35 4.99
CA PHE A 122 13.26 -7.63 4.01
C PHE A 122 13.73 -9.08 4.08
N CYS A 123 14.29 -9.60 2.99
CA CYS A 123 15.06 -10.83 3.01
C CYS A 123 16.25 -10.69 2.07
N ASP A 124 17.47 -10.76 2.62
CA ASP A 124 18.71 -10.57 1.86
C ASP A 124 19.21 -11.89 1.22
N ARG A 125 18.36 -12.92 1.17
CA ARG A 125 18.65 -14.19 0.47
C ARG A 125 18.68 -13.95 -1.04
N LYS A 126 19.77 -14.37 -1.69
CA LYS A 126 19.88 -14.34 -3.16
C LYS A 126 18.70 -15.08 -3.81
N GLY A 127 18.07 -14.43 -4.79
CA GLY A 127 16.93 -14.95 -5.54
C GLY A 127 15.58 -14.81 -4.83
N PHE A 128 15.51 -14.21 -3.63
CA PHE A 128 14.24 -14.08 -2.91
C PHE A 128 13.17 -13.30 -3.69
N TYR A 129 13.53 -12.18 -4.34
CA TYR A 129 12.58 -11.43 -5.15
C TYR A 129 12.12 -12.21 -6.40
N ASP A 130 12.95 -13.11 -6.95
CA ASP A 130 12.52 -14.01 -8.03
C ASP A 130 11.49 -15.04 -7.54
N ASP A 131 11.64 -15.50 -6.30
CA ASP A 131 10.65 -16.38 -5.66
C ASP A 131 9.33 -15.64 -5.44
N ILE A 132 9.36 -14.37 -4.99
CA ILE A 132 8.16 -13.51 -4.88
C ILE A 132 7.48 -13.36 -6.23
N VAL A 133 8.24 -13.01 -7.29
CA VAL A 133 7.70 -12.84 -8.65
C VAL A 133 7.07 -14.13 -9.15
N THR A 134 7.72 -15.27 -8.91
CA THR A 134 7.21 -16.60 -9.30
C THR A 134 5.93 -16.95 -8.55
N ALA A 135 5.93 -16.82 -7.22
CA ALA A 135 4.76 -17.10 -6.40
C ALA A 135 3.56 -16.21 -6.75
N ALA A 136 3.79 -14.93 -7.01
CA ALA A 136 2.75 -13.97 -7.40
C ALA A 136 2.19 -14.26 -8.80
N TRP A 137 3.07 -14.57 -9.76
CA TRP A 137 2.67 -14.98 -11.10
C TRP A 137 1.79 -16.23 -11.07
N ASP A 138 2.24 -17.28 -10.37
CA ASP A 138 1.53 -18.56 -10.34
C ASP A 138 0.17 -18.48 -9.61
N ASN A 139 -0.01 -17.49 -8.73
CA ASN A 139 -1.23 -17.28 -7.96
C ASN A 139 -2.06 -16.05 -8.38
N THR A 140 -1.72 -15.43 -9.51
CA THR A 140 -2.48 -14.30 -10.06
C THR A 140 -2.64 -13.13 -9.05
N LEU A 141 -1.55 -12.75 -8.38
CA LEU A 141 -1.52 -11.62 -7.45
C LEU A 141 -0.61 -10.51 -7.97
N GLY A 142 -1.08 -9.27 -7.86
CA GLY A 142 -0.20 -8.10 -7.99
C GLY A 142 0.63 -7.89 -6.72
N VAL A 143 1.82 -7.32 -6.85
CA VAL A 143 2.77 -7.10 -5.75
C VAL A 143 3.03 -5.61 -5.60
N HIS A 144 2.82 -5.09 -4.40
CA HIS A 144 3.41 -3.82 -3.96
C HIS A 144 4.74 -4.17 -3.30
N ALA A 145 5.83 -4.03 -4.08
CA ALA A 145 7.16 -4.37 -3.61
C ALA A 145 7.68 -3.27 -2.67
N LEU A 146 8.52 -3.62 -1.70
CA LEU A 146 9.03 -2.68 -0.72
C LEU A 146 10.56 -2.68 -0.73
N ILE A 147 11.13 -1.47 -0.73
CA ILE A 147 12.52 -1.24 -0.35
C ILE A 147 12.51 -0.95 1.15
N TRP A 148 12.88 -1.95 1.95
CA TRP A 148 12.87 -1.82 3.40
C TRP A 148 14.06 -1.01 3.90
N PHE A 149 13.76 0.11 4.56
CA PHE A 149 14.75 1.00 5.15
C PHE A 149 15.30 0.48 6.48
N GLY A 150 14.47 -0.24 7.25
CA GLY A 150 14.82 -0.61 8.62
C GLY A 150 14.65 0.53 9.60
N PHE A 151 14.98 0.27 10.86
CA PHE A 151 14.82 1.22 11.97
C PHE A 151 16.17 1.78 12.46
N ASP A 152 17.28 1.30 11.92
CA ASP A 152 18.61 1.54 12.45
C ASP A 152 19.30 2.77 11.82
N GLY A 153 18.66 3.40 10.83
CA GLY A 153 19.20 4.57 10.11
C GLY A 153 20.45 4.27 9.28
N THR A 154 20.64 3.01 8.90
CA THR A 154 21.79 2.50 8.16
C THR A 154 21.50 2.39 6.65
N ASP A 155 22.55 2.19 5.84
CA ASP A 155 22.48 2.25 4.37
C ASP A 155 22.20 0.91 3.67
N GLU A 156 21.88 -0.18 4.39
CA GLU A 156 21.63 -1.50 3.77
C GLU A 156 20.45 -1.47 2.79
N TRP A 157 19.52 -0.53 2.95
CA TRP A 157 18.40 -0.32 2.03
C TRP A 157 18.88 -0.02 0.60
N ILE A 158 20.06 0.56 0.41
CA ILE A 158 20.65 0.81 -0.91
C ILE A 158 20.90 -0.52 -1.63
N GLY A 159 21.52 -1.48 -0.94
CA GLY A 159 21.76 -2.82 -1.49
C GLY A 159 20.47 -3.59 -1.75
N ARG A 160 19.46 -3.42 -0.89
CA ARG A 160 18.12 -4.02 -1.07
C ARG A 160 17.39 -3.43 -2.28
N ARG A 161 17.46 -2.11 -2.47
CA ARG A 161 16.95 -1.40 -3.66
C ARG A 161 17.59 -1.96 -4.92
N ASP A 162 18.92 -2.01 -4.95
CA ASP A 162 19.66 -2.43 -6.14
C ASP A 162 19.38 -3.90 -6.48
N THR A 163 19.25 -4.75 -5.46
CA THR A 163 18.86 -6.15 -5.63
C THR A 163 17.44 -6.28 -6.18
N LEU A 164 16.46 -5.55 -5.64
CA LEU A 164 15.10 -5.53 -6.16
C LEU A 164 15.07 -5.04 -7.62
N PHE A 165 15.72 -3.92 -7.93
CA PHE A 165 15.76 -3.37 -9.28
C PHE A 165 16.42 -4.33 -10.28
N ALA A 166 17.51 -5.00 -9.88
CA ALA A 166 18.13 -6.04 -10.69
C ALA A 166 17.14 -7.17 -11.02
N THR A 167 16.36 -7.65 -10.05
CA THR A 167 15.29 -8.64 -10.30
C THR A 167 14.21 -8.08 -11.23
N LEU A 168 13.75 -6.84 -11.02
CA LEU A 168 12.70 -6.24 -11.85
C LEU A 168 13.12 -6.12 -13.33
N HIS A 169 14.40 -5.85 -13.60
CA HIS A 169 14.94 -5.77 -14.97
C HIS A 169 15.28 -7.13 -15.60
N SER A 170 15.75 -8.10 -14.81
CA SER A 170 16.22 -9.39 -15.33
C SER A 170 15.15 -10.48 -15.39
N ASN A 171 14.13 -10.43 -14.54
CA ASN A 171 13.05 -11.41 -14.52
C ASN A 171 11.92 -10.97 -15.47
N SER A 172 11.69 -11.74 -16.53
CA SER A 172 10.72 -11.44 -17.58
C SER A 172 9.26 -11.36 -17.10
N LYS A 173 8.94 -11.94 -15.93
CA LYS A 173 7.62 -11.89 -15.30
C LYS A 173 7.44 -10.67 -14.39
N ALA A 174 8.53 -10.06 -13.90
CA ALA A 174 8.47 -9.08 -12.82
C ALA A 174 7.59 -7.86 -13.15
N LYS A 175 7.75 -7.27 -14.35
CA LYS A 175 6.95 -6.11 -14.79
C LYS A 175 5.44 -6.36 -14.93
N PHE A 176 5.02 -7.62 -14.88
CA PHE A 176 3.61 -8.03 -14.97
C PHE A 176 2.99 -8.31 -13.60
N VAL A 177 3.79 -8.58 -12.58
CA VAL A 177 3.27 -8.84 -11.24
C VAL A 177 3.55 -7.68 -10.28
N THR A 178 4.57 -6.85 -10.52
CA THR A 178 4.87 -5.69 -9.67
C THR A 178 3.97 -4.51 -10.03
N ARG A 179 2.97 -4.24 -9.19
CA ARG A 179 2.02 -3.11 -9.35
C ARG A 179 2.69 -1.77 -9.06
N GLY A 180 3.63 -1.74 -8.13
CA GLY A 180 4.43 -0.57 -7.81
C GLY A 180 5.52 -0.90 -6.80
N VAL A 181 6.48 0.01 -6.67
CA VAL A 181 7.56 -0.08 -5.67
C VAL A 181 7.39 1.02 -4.63
N GLN A 182 7.38 0.61 -3.36
CA GLN A 182 7.39 1.48 -2.20
C GLN A 182 8.83 1.79 -1.80
N PHE A 183 9.20 3.06 -1.86
CA PHE A 183 10.52 3.55 -1.48
C PHE A 183 10.56 3.83 0.03
N GLY A 184 10.58 2.76 0.82
CA GLY A 184 10.46 2.83 2.27
C GLY A 184 9.04 2.67 2.78
N SER A 185 8.97 2.28 4.05
CA SER A 185 7.78 2.29 4.91
C SER A 185 8.10 3.27 6.03
N GLU A 186 7.29 4.32 6.17
CA GLU A 186 7.44 5.38 7.16
C GLU A 186 8.78 6.17 7.14
N PRO A 187 9.43 6.42 5.98
CA PRO A 187 10.77 7.01 5.96
C PRO A 187 10.85 8.46 6.49
N LEU A 188 9.76 9.24 6.41
CA LEU A 188 9.70 10.60 6.97
C LEU A 188 9.42 10.54 8.47
N TYR A 189 8.49 9.69 8.88
CA TYR A 189 8.15 9.49 10.29
C TYR A 189 9.35 8.99 11.10
N ASP A 190 10.03 7.95 10.60
CA ASP A 190 11.25 7.40 11.23
C ASP A 190 12.51 8.25 10.97
N ASN A 191 12.37 9.39 10.28
CA ASN A 191 13.45 10.33 9.98
C ASN A 191 14.66 9.71 9.27
N VAL A 192 14.41 8.76 8.36
CA VAL A 192 15.46 8.04 7.64
C VAL A 192 16.13 8.94 6.59
N LEU A 193 15.33 9.74 5.87
CA LEU A 193 15.81 10.69 4.86
C LEU A 193 15.12 12.04 5.02
N SER A 194 15.81 13.12 4.63
CA SER A 194 15.17 14.41 4.47
C SER A 194 14.11 14.35 3.35
N PRO A 195 13.07 15.21 3.37
CA PRO A 195 12.10 15.26 2.27
C PRO A 195 12.74 15.46 0.89
N ASN A 196 13.81 16.24 0.78
CA ASN A 196 14.50 16.47 -0.49
C ASN A 196 15.23 15.23 -0.99
N ASP A 197 15.93 14.53 -0.09
CA ASP A 197 16.66 13.31 -0.44
C ASP A 197 15.70 12.18 -0.79
N LEU A 198 14.61 12.02 -0.04
CA LEU A 198 13.58 11.03 -0.35
C LEU A 198 12.92 11.31 -1.71
N ALA A 199 12.55 12.57 -2.00
CA ALA A 199 12.01 12.94 -3.30
C ALA A 199 13.01 12.65 -4.44
N ALA A 200 14.30 12.94 -4.24
CA ALA A 200 15.34 12.64 -5.22
C ALA A 200 15.48 11.12 -5.46
N GLN A 201 15.41 10.30 -4.41
CA GLN A 201 15.42 8.85 -4.53
C GLN A 201 14.21 8.32 -5.30
N VAL A 202 12.99 8.84 -5.03
CA VAL A 202 11.78 8.49 -5.77
C VAL A 202 11.92 8.84 -7.26
N ILE A 203 12.41 10.04 -7.58
CA ILE A 203 12.61 10.47 -8.97
C ILE A 203 13.63 9.55 -9.68
N ALA A 204 14.74 9.22 -9.01
CA ALA A 204 15.75 8.32 -9.56
C ALA A 204 15.18 6.90 -9.80
N ALA A 205 14.39 6.38 -8.86
CA ALA A 205 13.71 5.10 -8.99
C ALA A 205 12.74 5.09 -10.18
N LYS A 206 11.94 6.15 -10.35
CA LYS A 206 11.02 6.29 -11.49
C LYS A 206 11.76 6.29 -12.82
N ALA A 207 12.88 7.01 -12.91
CA ALA A 207 13.72 7.00 -14.10
C ALA A 207 14.24 5.59 -14.41
N ASN A 208 14.74 4.88 -13.39
CA ASN A 208 15.27 3.52 -13.52
C ASN A 208 14.20 2.50 -13.98
N LEU A 209 12.98 2.61 -13.44
CA LEU A 209 11.89 1.66 -13.68
C LEU A 209 10.98 2.04 -14.86
N SER A 210 11.23 3.19 -15.50
CA SER A 210 10.39 3.72 -16.58
C SER A 210 10.22 2.75 -17.76
N SER A 211 11.27 2.03 -18.16
CA SER A 211 11.21 1.04 -19.25
C SER A 211 10.36 -0.19 -18.92
N LEU A 212 10.07 -0.43 -17.64
CA LEU A 212 9.24 -1.51 -17.15
C LEU A 212 7.79 -1.08 -16.92
N ASN A 213 7.49 0.23 -17.03
CA ASN A 213 6.21 0.83 -16.65
C ASN A 213 5.79 0.48 -15.20
N ILE A 214 6.74 0.44 -14.27
CA ILE A 214 6.47 0.18 -12.85
C ILE A 214 6.43 1.52 -12.10
N PRO A 215 5.30 1.90 -11.50
CA PRO A 215 5.18 3.15 -10.76
C PRO A 215 5.88 3.07 -9.38
N VAL A 216 6.24 4.23 -8.84
CA VAL A 216 6.91 4.36 -7.54
C VAL A 216 6.06 5.20 -6.60
N THR A 217 6.03 4.78 -5.34
CA THR A 217 5.38 5.48 -4.23
C THR A 217 6.30 5.48 -3.01
N VAL A 218 5.89 6.18 -1.96
CA VAL A 218 6.34 5.97 -0.58
C VAL A 218 5.13 5.48 0.22
N SER A 219 5.36 4.62 1.21
CA SER A 219 4.36 4.16 2.18
C SER A 219 4.58 4.92 3.49
N GLU A 220 3.61 5.71 3.96
CA GLU A 220 3.84 6.72 5.01
C GLU A 220 2.55 7.15 5.73
N LEU A 221 2.68 7.68 6.96
CA LEU A 221 1.58 8.31 7.70
C LEU A 221 1.37 9.77 7.24
N ALA A 222 0.16 10.31 7.39
CA ALA A 222 -0.05 11.75 7.20
C ALA A 222 0.89 12.58 8.11
N TYR A 223 1.08 12.13 9.34
CA TYR A 223 1.96 12.77 10.32
C TYR A 223 3.41 12.93 9.85
N GLY A 224 3.97 11.91 9.19
CA GLY A 224 5.35 11.96 8.67
C GLY A 224 5.57 13.11 7.69
N TYR A 225 4.58 13.41 6.84
CA TYR A 225 4.60 14.60 5.99
C TYR A 225 4.38 15.89 6.78
N GLN A 226 3.37 15.91 7.66
CA GLN A 226 2.95 17.11 8.41
C GLN A 226 4.09 17.67 9.27
N GLU A 227 4.77 16.83 10.04
CA GLU A 227 5.91 17.27 10.86
C GLU A 227 7.08 17.82 10.04
N ARG A 228 7.17 17.46 8.76
CA ARG A 228 8.22 17.91 7.84
C ARG A 228 7.76 19.07 6.96
N GLY A 229 6.86 19.91 7.49
CA GLY A 229 6.33 21.08 6.78
C GLY A 229 5.46 20.71 5.59
N GLY A 230 4.78 19.55 5.64
CA GLY A 230 3.94 19.00 4.60
C GLY A 230 4.67 18.19 3.52
N ALA A 231 6.00 18.33 3.39
CA ALA A 231 6.85 17.57 2.46
C ALA A 231 6.24 17.36 1.05
N GLN A 232 5.61 18.42 0.51
CA GLN A 232 4.85 18.37 -0.75
C GLN A 232 5.71 17.93 -1.95
N ASN A 233 7.03 18.19 -1.90
CA ASN A 233 7.98 17.73 -2.91
C ASN A 233 8.03 16.20 -3.02
N VAL A 234 7.91 15.48 -1.89
CA VAL A 234 7.81 14.00 -1.88
C VAL A 234 6.49 13.58 -2.51
N LEU A 235 5.36 14.14 -2.05
CA LEU A 235 4.04 13.84 -2.61
C LEU A 235 3.97 14.10 -4.10
N ASP A 236 4.57 15.18 -4.59
CA ASP A 236 4.61 15.54 -6.00
C ASP A 236 5.42 14.54 -6.84
N ALA A 237 6.49 13.96 -6.27
CA ALA A 237 7.34 12.99 -6.94
C ALA A 237 6.65 11.62 -7.15
N LEU A 238 5.73 11.21 -6.26
CA LEU A 238 5.09 9.89 -6.30
C LEU A 238 4.17 9.71 -7.52
N ASP A 239 4.01 8.47 -8.00
CA ASP A 239 3.03 8.13 -9.05
C ASP A 239 1.62 7.87 -8.48
N PHE A 240 1.56 7.32 -7.27
CA PHE A 240 0.36 7.09 -6.47
C PHE A 240 0.72 7.25 -4.99
N ILE A 241 -0.26 7.15 -4.09
CA ILE A 241 -0.05 7.38 -2.65
C ILE A 241 -0.38 6.09 -1.90
N ASN A 242 0.52 5.69 -1.01
CA ASN A 242 0.34 4.59 -0.07
C ASN A 242 0.36 5.17 1.34
N ILE A 243 -0.66 4.81 2.12
CA ILE A 243 -1.01 5.46 3.37
C ILE A 243 -1.10 4.43 4.48
N HIS A 244 -0.37 4.69 5.55
CA HIS A 244 -0.53 4.03 6.83
C HIS A 244 -1.66 4.72 7.62
N MET A 245 -2.78 4.02 7.80
CA MET A 245 -3.92 4.46 8.61
C MET A 245 -3.94 3.70 9.93
N LEU A 246 -3.28 4.25 10.94
CA LEU A 246 -3.01 3.54 12.21
C LEU A 246 -3.68 4.19 13.43
N PRO A 247 -5.02 4.40 13.43
CA PRO A 247 -5.69 5.06 14.54
C PRO A 247 -5.55 4.29 15.85
N PHE A 248 -5.32 2.97 15.82
CA PHE A 248 -5.06 2.16 17.00
C PHE A 248 -3.94 2.70 17.91
N PHE A 249 -2.94 3.39 17.37
CA PHE A 249 -1.85 3.97 18.16
C PHE A 249 -2.17 5.34 18.77
N SER A 250 -3.32 5.94 18.41
CA SER A 250 -3.77 7.19 19.00
C SER A 250 -4.42 6.96 20.35
N GLN A 251 -4.08 7.79 21.33
CA GLN A 251 -4.76 7.81 22.64
C GLN A 251 -6.23 8.25 22.52
N ASP A 252 -6.59 8.94 21.43
CA ASP A 252 -7.96 9.40 21.18
C ASP A 252 -8.84 8.28 20.59
N ALA A 253 -8.25 7.20 20.09
CA ALA A 253 -8.98 6.07 19.51
C ALA A 253 -9.31 5.02 20.58
N SER A 254 -10.13 5.33 21.59
CA SER A 254 -10.46 4.32 22.61
C SER A 254 -11.48 3.28 22.12
N THR A 255 -12.18 3.56 21.02
CA THR A 255 -13.17 2.69 20.36
C THR A 255 -13.14 2.85 18.84
N GLY A 256 -13.80 1.94 18.10
CA GLY A 256 -13.85 1.99 16.64
C GLY A 256 -14.49 3.27 16.07
N ASP A 257 -15.54 3.78 16.72
CA ASP A 257 -16.19 5.04 16.35
C ASP A 257 -15.33 6.26 16.67
N GLN A 258 -14.48 6.19 17.69
CA GLN A 258 -13.50 7.25 17.98
C GLN A 258 -12.26 7.21 17.09
N ALA A 259 -11.98 6.06 16.48
CA ALA A 259 -10.93 5.92 15.48
C ALA A 259 -11.30 6.57 14.13
N TRP A 260 -12.59 6.56 13.78
CA TRP A 260 -13.05 7.02 12.47
C TRP A 260 -12.72 8.49 12.16
N PRO A 261 -12.93 9.45 13.07
CA PRO A 261 -12.51 10.84 12.85
C PRO A 261 -11.01 10.99 12.57
N LEU A 262 -10.16 10.15 13.16
CA LEU A 262 -8.71 10.18 12.91
C LEU A 262 -8.40 9.70 11.48
N VAL A 263 -9.03 8.61 11.05
CA VAL A 263 -8.92 8.10 9.67
C VAL A 263 -9.41 9.15 8.67
N GLU A 264 -10.54 9.80 8.93
CA GLU A 264 -11.08 10.86 8.08
C GLU A 264 -10.14 12.08 8.02
N ASN A 265 -9.56 12.49 9.15
CA ASN A 265 -8.62 13.60 9.19
C ASN A 265 -7.38 13.32 8.32
N ASP A 266 -6.76 12.15 8.48
CA ASP A 266 -5.58 11.77 7.70
C ASP A 266 -5.93 11.61 6.21
N LEU A 267 -7.05 10.96 5.89
CA LEU A 267 -7.53 10.81 4.52
C LEU A 267 -7.79 12.18 3.86
N ASN A 268 -8.48 13.09 4.55
CA ASN A 268 -8.76 14.43 4.04
C ASN A 268 -7.48 15.23 3.80
N TRP A 269 -6.45 15.04 4.64
CA TRP A 269 -5.14 15.64 4.41
C TRP A 269 -4.54 15.14 3.09
N PHE A 270 -4.52 13.83 2.85
CA PHE A 270 -4.03 13.27 1.57
C PHE A 270 -4.90 13.69 0.37
N ILE A 271 -6.22 13.83 0.51
CA ILE A 271 -7.10 14.33 -0.54
C ILE A 271 -6.71 15.76 -0.95
N GLN A 272 -6.44 16.63 0.03
CA GLN A 272 -6.07 18.02 -0.22
C GLN A 272 -4.69 18.17 -0.87
N HIS A 273 -3.72 17.31 -0.50
CA HIS A 273 -2.32 17.45 -0.93
C HIS A 273 -1.91 16.49 -2.06
N GLY A 274 -2.72 15.45 -2.31
CA GLY A 274 -2.40 14.36 -3.23
C GLY A 274 -2.66 14.64 -4.71
N LYS A 275 -3.24 15.80 -5.06
CA LYS A 275 -3.48 16.25 -6.45
C LYS A 275 -4.22 15.20 -7.31
N GLY A 276 -5.19 14.50 -6.72
CA GLY A 276 -6.00 13.49 -7.41
C GLY A 276 -5.30 12.16 -7.70
N LYS A 277 -4.10 11.92 -7.15
CA LYS A 277 -3.41 10.63 -7.26
C LYS A 277 -4.23 9.52 -6.61
N LYS A 278 -4.12 8.31 -7.15
CA LYS A 278 -4.71 7.10 -6.56
C LYS A 278 -4.13 6.89 -5.15
N MET A 279 -4.99 6.66 -4.17
CA MET A 279 -4.61 6.37 -2.79
C MET A 279 -4.92 4.91 -2.46
N TRP A 280 -4.05 4.28 -1.66
CA TRP A 280 -4.27 2.97 -1.05
C TRP A 280 -3.95 3.06 0.43
N PHE A 281 -4.78 2.42 1.24
CA PHE A 281 -4.43 2.11 2.62
C PHE A 281 -3.65 0.81 2.60
N ASP A 282 -2.34 0.92 2.71
CA ASP A 282 -1.42 -0.21 2.59
C ASP A 282 -0.95 -0.72 3.96
N GLU A 283 -1.31 0.00 5.02
CA GLU A 283 -1.39 -0.52 6.38
C GLU A 283 -2.57 0.09 7.11
N ALA A 284 -3.40 -0.75 7.74
CA ALA A 284 -4.53 -0.27 8.52
C ALA A 284 -4.76 -1.16 9.75
N CYS A 285 -4.79 -0.54 10.93
CA CYS A 285 -5.02 -1.23 12.20
C CYS A 285 -6.19 -0.56 12.95
N THR A 286 -7.31 -1.27 13.07
CA THR A 286 -8.53 -0.80 13.77
C THR A 286 -9.03 -1.77 14.84
N VAL A 287 -8.20 -2.72 15.29
CA VAL A 287 -8.65 -3.74 16.26
C VAL A 287 -8.67 -3.14 17.66
N PHE A 288 -9.86 -2.77 18.14
CA PHE A 288 -10.08 -2.36 19.53
C PHE A 288 -10.51 -3.57 20.36
N PRO A 289 -9.81 -3.89 21.47
CA PRO A 289 -10.23 -4.95 22.37
C PRO A 289 -11.55 -4.55 23.06
N GLY A 290 -12.68 -4.99 22.51
CA GLY A 290 -14.00 -4.66 23.05
C GLY A 290 -15.20 -5.24 22.29
N TYR A 291 -15.04 -5.57 21.00
CA TYR A 291 -16.08 -6.21 20.18
C TYR A 291 -15.77 -7.69 19.90
N ALA A 292 -15.43 -8.45 20.94
CA ALA A 292 -15.66 -9.89 20.90
C ALA A 292 -17.17 -10.08 21.07
N ASP A 293 -17.83 -10.27 19.93
CA ASP A 293 -19.26 -10.55 19.85
C ASP A 293 -19.62 -11.67 20.84
N LYS A 294 -20.47 -11.36 21.83
CA LYS A 294 -21.16 -12.39 22.59
C LYS A 294 -22.33 -12.87 21.73
N SER A 295 -22.02 -13.61 20.67
CA SER A 295 -23.00 -14.40 19.91
C SER A 295 -23.06 -15.82 20.47
#